data_AF-A0A7C5KEQ6-F1
#
_entry.id   AF-A0A7C5KEQ6-F1
#
_cell.length_a   1.000
_cell.length_b   1.000
_cell.length_c   1.000
_cell.angle_alpha   90.00
_cell.angle_beta   90.00
_cell.angle_gamma   90.00
#
_symmetry.space_group_name_H-M   'P 1'
#
loop_
_entity.id
_entity.type
_entity.pdbx_description
1 polymer ?
#
loop_
_entity_poly.entity_id
_entity_poly.type
_entity_poly.pdbx_seq_one_letter_code
_entity_poly.pdbx_strand_id
1 'polypeptide(L)'
;MIVFRDCWCKGKYNSSCYKSISESEGNGVTYKPDITPLDIQNKEFSKGLRGYKEEEVDNFLDDLSEVFSQMISEIERLEKENEYLRSRIQATQKKNEFEASTSDFLSLIQKKVEEAKIQVEKEVELRRIKSEEECRAMIQKTKEEHTKLFADVERIRQEKRRELKNLEEFISRLQTLVNREMQSMERESLSSQ
;
A
#
# COMPACT_ATOMS: atom_id res chain seq x y z
N MET A 1 -52.81 7.73 64.60
CA MET A 1 -52.46 6.29 64.52
C MET A 1 -51.93 6.07 63.11
N ILE A 2 -50.66 6.42 62.87
CA ILE A 2 -50.04 6.20 61.56
C ILE A 2 -49.54 4.77 61.59
N VAL A 3 -50.18 3.94 60.79
CA VAL A 3 -49.90 2.52 60.72
C VAL A 3 -48.61 2.35 59.93
N PHE A 4 -47.47 2.38 60.61
CA PHE A 4 -46.26 1.74 60.12
C PHE A 4 -46.51 0.23 60.20
N ARG A 5 -47.20 -0.32 59.19
CA ARG A 5 -47.20 -1.75 58.94
C ARG A 5 -46.72 -2.02 57.53
N ASP A 6 -45.77 -2.93 57.51
CA ASP A 6 -45.48 -3.85 56.42
C ASP A 6 -44.64 -3.29 55.28
N CYS A 7 -43.35 -3.08 55.56
CA CYS A 7 -42.33 -3.35 54.55
C CYS A 7 -40.98 -3.78 55.16
N TRP A 8 -41.00 -4.66 56.16
CA TRP A 8 -39.78 -5.32 56.65
C TRP A 8 -40.04 -6.79 56.97
N CYS A 9 -40.59 -7.53 56.01
CA CYS A 9 -40.66 -8.98 56.09
C CYS A 9 -40.99 -9.58 54.73
N LYS A 10 -39.95 -9.82 53.94
CA LYS A 10 -39.79 -10.89 52.93
C LYS A 10 -38.64 -10.46 52.04
N GLY A 11 -37.58 -11.26 51.99
CA GLY A 11 -36.45 -11.13 51.07
C GLY A 11 -36.87 -11.23 49.60
N LYS A 12 -37.69 -10.29 49.14
CA LYS A 12 -37.98 -10.01 47.76
C LYS A 12 -37.34 -8.67 47.47
N TYR A 13 -36.17 -8.76 46.83
CA TYR A 13 -35.50 -7.69 46.14
C TYR A 13 -36.55 -6.88 45.35
N ASN A 14 -36.91 -5.70 45.85
CA ASN A 14 -37.96 -4.91 45.24
C ASN A 14 -37.36 -4.18 44.03
N SER A 15 -37.54 -4.77 42.84
CA SER A 15 -37.05 -4.26 41.55
C SER A 15 -37.63 -2.90 41.15
N SER A 16 -38.53 -2.32 41.96
CA SER A 16 -39.11 -1.00 41.72
C SER A 16 -38.18 0.16 42.06
N CYS A 17 -37.21 0.02 42.96
CA CYS A 17 -36.25 1.09 43.27
C CYS A 17 -35.07 1.13 42.28
N TYR A 18 -34.84 0.07 41.50
CA TYR A 18 -33.82 0.03 40.45
C TYR A 18 -34.31 0.56 39.09
N LYS A 19 -35.54 1.07 39.02
CA LYS A 19 -36.17 1.48 37.76
C LYS A 19 -35.80 2.88 37.24
N SER A 20 -34.86 3.57 37.89
CA SER A 20 -34.31 4.84 37.36
C SER A 20 -33.00 4.66 36.59
N ILE A 21 -32.51 3.42 36.43
CA ILE A 21 -31.34 3.12 35.59
C ILE A 21 -31.85 2.62 34.23
N SER A 22 -32.57 3.48 33.52
CA SER A 22 -32.90 3.25 32.11
C SER A 22 -32.49 4.46 31.30
N GLU A 23 -31.56 4.20 30.39
CA GLU A 23 -31.39 4.92 29.13
C GLU A 23 -30.77 6.33 29.23
N SER A 24 -29.44 6.35 29.14
CA SER A 24 -28.77 7.38 28.34
C SER A 24 -27.50 6.81 27.74
N GLU A 25 -27.54 6.65 26.42
CA GLU A 25 -26.39 6.35 25.59
C GLU A 25 -25.26 7.37 25.84
N GLY A 26 -24.04 6.89 26.05
CA GLY A 26 -22.82 7.64 25.73
C GLY A 26 -22.19 8.55 26.79
N ASN A 27 -22.85 8.91 27.90
CA ASN A 27 -22.21 9.71 28.97
C ASN A 27 -22.34 9.01 30.32
N GLY A 28 -21.23 8.98 31.07
CA GLY A 28 -21.15 8.33 32.38
C GLY A 28 -22.29 8.80 33.29
N VAL A 29 -23.08 7.84 33.78
CA VAL A 29 -24.14 8.10 34.76
C VAL A 29 -23.44 8.37 36.09
N THR A 30 -23.34 9.64 36.48
CA THR A 30 -22.86 10.02 37.81
C THR A 30 -23.98 9.73 38.81
N TYR A 31 -23.77 8.80 39.73
CA TYR A 31 -24.76 8.52 40.77
C TYR A 31 -24.79 9.68 41.76
N LYS A 32 -25.82 10.53 41.67
CA LYS A 32 -26.07 11.60 42.62
C LYS A 32 -27.23 11.19 43.54
N PRO A 33 -26.97 10.82 44.80
CA PRO A 33 -28.05 10.47 45.72
C PRO A 33 -28.87 11.72 46.08
N ASP A 34 -30.20 11.55 46.18
CA ASP A 34 -31.17 12.61 46.54
C ASP A 34 -31.10 13.01 48.02
N ILE A 35 -30.43 12.20 48.85
CA ILE A 35 -30.25 12.41 50.28
C ILE A 35 -28.76 12.21 50.58
N THR A 36 -28.13 13.20 51.19
CA THR A 36 -26.74 13.13 51.63
C THR A 36 -26.64 12.64 53.08
N PRO A 37 -25.49 12.10 53.51
CA PRO A 37 -25.27 11.74 54.92
C PRO A 37 -25.53 12.93 55.87
N LEU A 38 -25.22 14.14 55.41
CA LEU A 38 -25.50 15.38 56.13
C LEU A 38 -27.01 15.67 56.26
N ASP A 39 -27.81 15.31 55.26
CA ASP A 39 -29.27 15.44 55.31
C ASP A 39 -29.90 14.41 56.27
N ILE A 40 -29.25 13.26 56.47
CA ILE A 40 -29.67 12.24 57.45
C ILE A 40 -29.41 12.74 58.87
N GLN A 41 -28.24 13.34 59.13
CA GLN A 41 -27.90 13.89 60.45
C GLN A 41 -28.75 15.10 60.84
N ASN A 42 -29.13 15.95 59.88
CA ASN A 42 -29.97 17.13 60.14
C ASN A 42 -31.47 16.83 60.07
N LYS A 43 -31.88 15.55 60.08
CA LYS A 43 -33.27 15.17 59.89
C LYS A 43 -34.08 15.33 61.17
N GLU A 44 -34.94 16.34 61.21
CA GLU A 44 -35.89 16.52 62.31
C GLU A 44 -37.20 15.75 62.08
N PHE A 45 -37.68 15.03 63.10
CA PHE A 45 -38.96 14.34 63.10
C PHE A 45 -39.99 15.06 63.98
N SER A 46 -41.24 15.15 63.51
CA SER A 46 -42.35 15.70 64.29
C SER A 46 -42.76 14.77 65.44
N LYS A 47 -42.88 15.30 66.66
CA LYS A 47 -43.29 14.52 67.85
C LYS A 47 -44.79 14.20 67.82
N GLY A 48 -45.15 12.94 68.05
CA GLY A 48 -46.54 12.45 68.11
C GLY A 48 -46.86 11.77 69.44
N LEU A 49 -48.16 11.61 69.76
CA LEU A 49 -48.65 11.04 71.03
C LEU A 49 -48.17 9.60 71.33
N ARG A 50 -47.66 8.89 70.31
CA ARG A 50 -46.94 7.60 70.37
C ARG A 50 -45.83 7.67 69.33
N GLY A 51 -44.60 7.29 69.68
CA GLY A 51 -43.45 7.34 68.80
C GLY A 51 -42.32 6.40 69.26
N TYR A 52 -41.31 6.25 68.40
CA TYR A 52 -40.06 5.59 68.74
C TYR A 52 -39.28 6.45 69.75
N LYS A 53 -38.38 5.84 70.53
CA LYS A 53 -37.50 6.59 71.42
C LYS A 53 -36.50 7.38 70.58
N GLU A 54 -36.36 8.66 70.89
CA GLU A 54 -35.46 9.60 70.19
C GLU A 54 -34.02 9.06 70.20
N GLU A 55 -33.48 8.63 71.35
CA GLU A 55 -32.12 8.06 71.46
C GLU A 55 -31.88 6.83 70.57
N GLU A 56 -32.86 5.92 70.43
CA GLU A 56 -32.69 4.72 69.58
C GLU A 56 -32.72 5.07 68.10
N VAL A 57 -33.49 6.10 67.72
CA VAL A 57 -33.57 6.61 66.34
C VAL A 57 -32.30 7.38 66.00
N ASP A 58 -31.80 8.23 66.89
CA ASP A 58 -30.60 9.03 66.66
C ASP A 58 -29.36 8.14 66.47
N ASN A 59 -29.16 7.13 67.34
CA ASN A 59 -28.07 6.15 67.17
C ASN A 59 -28.16 5.40 65.83
N PHE A 60 -29.38 5.05 65.39
CA PHE A 60 -29.57 4.41 64.09
C PHE A 60 -29.30 5.35 62.91
N LEU A 61 -29.63 6.64 63.03
CA LEU A 61 -29.33 7.64 62.01
C LEU A 61 -27.82 7.91 61.90
N ASP A 62 -27.10 7.88 63.01
CA ASP A 62 -25.63 7.99 63.02
C ASP A 62 -24.97 6.81 62.30
N ASP A 63 -25.36 5.58 62.66
CA ASP A 63 -24.90 4.35 61.99
C ASP A 63 -25.25 4.37 60.49
N LEU A 64 -26.47 4.81 60.15
CA LEU A 64 -26.92 4.93 58.77
C LEU A 64 -26.12 5.97 57.99
N SER A 65 -25.83 7.12 58.59
CA SER A 65 -25.03 8.19 57.99
C SER A 65 -23.59 7.72 57.71
N GLU A 66 -22.98 6.96 58.62
CA GLU A 66 -21.65 6.40 58.41
C GLU A 66 -21.64 5.39 57.25
N VAL A 67 -22.57 4.44 57.23
CA VAL A 67 -22.69 3.46 56.13
C VAL A 67 -22.95 4.15 54.79
N PHE A 68 -23.81 5.17 54.76
CA PHE A 68 -24.07 5.95 53.54
C PHE A 68 -22.81 6.68 53.06
N SER A 69 -22.03 7.27 53.97
CA SER A 69 -20.78 7.96 53.66
C SER A 69 -19.73 7.00 53.08
N GLN A 70 -19.60 5.82 53.67
CA GLN A 70 -18.72 4.76 53.16
C GLN A 70 -19.17 4.29 51.77
N MET A 71 -20.48 4.11 51.56
CA MET A 71 -21.04 3.70 50.29
C MET A 71 -20.79 4.74 49.18
N ILE A 72 -20.99 6.03 49.47
CA ILE A 72 -20.69 7.12 48.52
C ILE A 72 -19.20 7.14 48.17
N SER A 73 -18.33 7.00 49.16
CA SER A 73 -16.87 6.97 48.94
C SER A 73 -16.45 5.80 48.05
N GLU A 74 -17.05 4.63 48.23
CA GLU A 74 -16.77 3.46 47.41
C GLU A 74 -17.30 3.61 45.99
N ILE A 75 -18.47 4.23 45.79
CA ILE A 75 -19.00 4.56 44.47
C ILE A 75 -18.03 5.49 43.73
N GLU A 76 -17.57 6.57 44.38
CA GLU A 76 -16.60 7.48 43.77
C GLU A 76 -15.28 6.77 43.41
N ARG A 77 -14.82 5.85 44.25
CA ARG A 77 -13.62 5.05 43.99
C ARG A 77 -13.80 4.19 42.75
N LEU A 78 -14.93 3.48 42.67
CA LEU A 78 -15.27 2.61 41.54
C LEU A 78 -15.49 3.39 40.25
N GLU A 79 -16.11 4.57 40.32
CA GLU A 79 -16.29 5.46 39.16
C GLU A 79 -14.93 5.91 38.59
N LYS A 80 -14.01 6.36 39.45
CA LYS A 80 -12.64 6.73 39.04
C LYS A 80 -11.89 5.55 38.43
N GLU A 81 -12.01 4.36 39.02
CA GLU A 81 -11.40 3.14 38.49
C GLU A 81 -11.98 2.77 37.12
N ASN A 82 -13.29 2.88 36.95
CA ASN A 82 -13.98 2.61 35.69
C ASN A 82 -13.56 3.60 34.60
N GLU A 83 -13.49 4.89 34.91
CA GLU A 83 -13.01 5.92 33.98
C GLU A 83 -11.56 5.67 33.55
N TYR A 84 -10.68 5.31 34.48
CA TYR A 84 -9.30 4.95 34.20
C TYR A 84 -9.21 3.71 33.29
N LEU A 85 -9.97 2.66 33.60
CA LEU A 85 -10.00 1.43 32.80
C LEU A 85 -10.55 1.69 31.38
N ARG A 86 -11.63 2.47 31.25
CA ARG A 86 -12.18 2.89 29.96
C ARG A 86 -11.16 3.64 29.12
N SER A 87 -10.44 4.59 29.73
CA SER A 87 -9.39 5.35 29.06
C SER A 87 -8.26 4.45 28.56
N ARG A 88 -7.84 3.46 29.35
CA ARG A 88 -6.84 2.47 28.94
C ARG A 88 -7.30 1.57 27.80
N ILE A 89 -8.55 1.13 27.83
CA ILE A 89 -9.16 0.34 26.76
C ILE A 89 -9.16 1.15 25.47
N GLN A 90 -9.62 2.40 25.51
CA GLN A 90 -9.67 3.27 24.34
C GLN A 90 -8.26 3.54 23.76
N ALA A 91 -7.26 3.78 24.61
CA ALA A 91 -5.88 3.94 24.17
C ALA A 91 -5.32 2.68 23.49
N THR A 92 -5.64 1.51 24.03
CA THR A 92 -5.22 0.22 23.47
C THR A 92 -5.92 -0.07 22.14
N GLN A 93 -7.21 0.23 22.03
CA GLN A 93 -7.98 0.09 20.79
C GLN A 93 -7.39 0.95 19.67
N LYS A 94 -7.14 2.23 19.94
CA LYS A 94 -6.49 3.15 18.97
C LYS A 94 -5.13 2.64 18.51
N LYS A 95 -4.33 2.09 19.43
CA LYS A 95 -3.04 1.49 19.10
C LYS A 95 -3.20 0.28 18.17
N ASN A 96 -4.12 -0.61 18.49
CA ASN A 96 -4.38 -1.81 17.68
C ASN A 96 -4.91 -1.46 16.28
N GLU A 97 -5.81 -0.47 16.18
CA GLU A 97 -6.31 0.03 14.89
C GLU A 97 -5.17 0.59 14.02
N PHE A 98 -4.27 1.37 14.63
CA PHE A 98 -3.11 1.90 13.95
C PHE A 98 -2.13 0.79 13.51
N GLU A 99 -1.86 -0.18 14.37
CA GLU A 99 -0.99 -1.33 14.05
C GLU A 99 -1.59 -2.18 12.92
N ALA A 100 -2.91 -2.44 12.95
CA ALA A 100 -3.61 -3.14 11.88
C ALA A 100 -3.51 -2.38 10.55
N SER A 101 -3.80 -1.07 10.55
CA SER A 101 -3.69 -0.23 9.35
C SER A 101 -2.26 -0.18 8.80
N THR A 102 -1.27 -0.12 9.69
CA THR A 102 0.15 -0.14 9.30
C THR A 102 0.54 -1.48 8.69
N SER A 103 0.09 -2.59 9.27
CA SER A 103 0.30 -3.94 8.72
C SER A 103 -0.34 -4.11 7.35
N ASP A 104 -1.58 -3.63 7.19
CA ASP A 104 -2.29 -3.67 5.91
C ASP A 104 -1.55 -2.85 4.84
N PHE A 105 -1.12 -1.64 5.19
CA PHE A 105 -0.34 -0.78 4.31
C PHE A 105 1.01 -1.41 3.92
N LEU A 106 1.72 -2.02 4.87
CA LEU A 106 2.96 -2.74 4.61
C LEU A 106 2.73 -3.92 3.65
N SER A 107 1.67 -4.70 3.87
CA SER A 107 1.31 -5.81 2.98
C SER A 107 0.97 -5.32 1.56
N LEU A 108 0.30 -4.17 1.45
CA LEU A 108 -0.01 -3.53 0.17
C LEU A 108 1.27 -3.06 -0.53
N ILE A 109 2.17 -2.40 0.18
CA ILE A 109 3.49 -2.01 -0.36
C ILE A 109 4.23 -3.24 -0.86
N GLN A 110 4.30 -4.32 -0.07
CA GLN A 110 4.99 -5.54 -0.48
C GLN A 110 4.40 -6.12 -1.78
N LYS A 111 3.07 -6.20 -1.88
CA LYS A 111 2.39 -6.62 -3.12
C LYS A 111 2.74 -5.70 -4.29
N LYS A 112 2.73 -4.38 -4.06
CA LYS A 112 3.06 -3.39 -5.10
C LYS A 112 4.52 -3.45 -5.55
N VAL A 113 5.44 -3.69 -4.63
CA VAL A 113 6.86 -3.89 -4.94
C VAL A 113 7.03 -5.15 -5.79
N GLU A 114 6.36 -6.25 -5.44
CA GLU A 114 6.45 -7.49 -6.21
C GLU A 114 5.80 -7.36 -7.60
N GLU A 115 4.62 -6.72 -7.70
CA GLU A 115 3.98 -6.39 -8.97
C GLU A 115 4.89 -5.54 -9.87
N ALA A 116 5.50 -4.49 -9.30
CA ALA A 116 6.42 -3.62 -10.02
C ALA A 116 7.68 -4.37 -10.49
N LYS A 117 8.21 -5.28 -9.66
CA LYS A 117 9.36 -6.11 -10.02
C LYS A 117 9.04 -7.02 -11.21
N ILE A 118 7.92 -7.72 -11.17
CA ILE A 118 7.46 -8.57 -12.27
C ILE A 118 7.24 -7.76 -13.55
N GLN A 119 6.70 -6.54 -13.44
CA GLN A 119 6.51 -5.66 -14.58
C GLN A 119 7.84 -5.23 -15.20
N VAL A 120 8.80 -4.80 -14.38
CA VAL A 120 10.14 -4.41 -14.86
C VAL A 120 10.84 -5.58 -15.52
N GLU A 121 10.78 -6.78 -14.95
CA GLU A 121 11.38 -7.98 -15.56
C GLU A 121 10.77 -8.27 -16.94
N LYS A 122 9.45 -8.17 -17.08
CA LYS A 122 8.76 -8.31 -18.37
C LYS A 122 9.19 -7.25 -19.37
N GLU A 123 9.24 -5.98 -18.95
CA GLU A 123 9.62 -4.86 -19.84
C GLU A 123 11.08 -4.95 -20.29
N VAL A 124 11.99 -5.36 -19.40
CA VAL A 124 13.40 -5.59 -19.72
C VAL A 124 13.54 -6.70 -20.75
N GLU A 125 12.83 -7.82 -20.57
CA GLU A 125 12.88 -8.94 -21.52
C GLU A 125 12.31 -8.55 -22.89
N LEU A 126 11.18 -7.83 -22.91
CA LEU A 126 10.60 -7.31 -24.15
C LEU A 126 11.55 -6.34 -24.87
N ARG A 127 12.23 -5.48 -24.11
CA ARG A 127 13.23 -4.55 -24.66
C ARG A 127 14.44 -5.31 -25.21
N ARG A 128 14.90 -6.36 -24.52
CA ARG A 128 16.00 -7.23 -24.98
C ARG A 128 15.65 -7.88 -26.31
N ILE A 129 14.49 -8.52 -26.39
CA ILE A 129 14.01 -9.19 -27.62
C ILE A 129 13.90 -8.18 -28.78
N LYS A 130 13.26 -7.03 -28.56
CA LYS A 130 13.14 -5.99 -29.59
C LYS A 130 14.50 -5.49 -30.07
N SER A 131 15.42 -5.22 -29.13
CA SER A 131 16.77 -4.78 -29.48
C SER A 131 17.53 -5.85 -30.26
N GLU A 132 17.36 -7.13 -29.94
CA GLU A 132 17.97 -8.23 -30.69
C GLU A 132 17.42 -8.36 -32.11
N GLU A 133 16.10 -8.21 -32.27
CA GLU A 133 15.45 -8.19 -33.58
C GLU A 133 15.94 -7.02 -34.44
N GLU A 134 16.01 -5.82 -33.86
CA GLU A 134 16.52 -4.62 -34.55
C GLU A 134 17.99 -4.76 -34.95
N CYS A 135 18.85 -5.22 -34.03
CA CYS A 135 20.26 -5.50 -34.32
C CYS A 135 20.41 -6.55 -35.42
N ARG A 136 19.62 -7.62 -35.37
CA ARG A 136 19.64 -8.68 -36.39
C ARG A 136 19.21 -8.16 -37.75
N ALA A 137 18.15 -7.35 -37.81
CA ALA A 137 17.67 -6.71 -39.04
C ALA A 137 18.73 -5.78 -39.63
N MET A 138 19.41 -4.99 -38.78
CA MET A 138 20.50 -4.11 -39.19
C MET A 138 21.67 -4.92 -39.78
N ILE A 139 22.12 -5.97 -39.09
CA ILE A 139 23.21 -6.83 -39.58
C ILE A 139 22.83 -7.47 -40.92
N GLN A 140 21.59 -7.94 -41.07
CA GLN A 140 21.12 -8.55 -42.31
C GLN A 140 21.15 -7.54 -43.46
N LYS A 141 20.65 -6.31 -43.24
CA LYS A 141 20.69 -5.24 -44.23
C LYS A 141 22.13 -4.89 -44.64
N THR A 142 23.04 -4.73 -43.68
CA THR A 142 24.46 -4.46 -43.97
C THR A 142 25.10 -5.60 -44.77
N LYS A 143 24.77 -6.86 -44.47
CA LYS A 143 25.24 -8.01 -45.24
C LYS A 143 24.73 -7.97 -46.68
N GLU A 144 23.46 -7.66 -46.88
CA GLU A 144 22.85 -7.54 -48.22
C GLU A 144 23.45 -6.38 -49.02
N GLU A 145 23.73 -5.25 -48.38
CA GLU A 145 24.43 -4.13 -49.02
C GLU A 145 25.87 -4.50 -49.37
N HIS A 146 26.58 -5.18 -48.47
CA HIS A 146 27.93 -5.66 -48.72
C HIS A 146 27.98 -6.67 -49.88
N THR A 147 27.05 -7.62 -49.96
CA THR A 147 27.01 -8.59 -51.06
C THR A 147 26.72 -7.92 -52.40
N LYS A 148 25.82 -6.93 -52.44
CA LYS A 148 25.56 -6.12 -53.64
C LYS A 148 26.80 -5.34 -54.07
N LEU A 149 27.43 -4.62 -53.14
CA LEU A 149 28.64 -3.87 -53.44
C LEU A 149 29.78 -4.78 -53.91
N PHE A 150 29.94 -5.94 -53.29
CA PHE A 150 30.94 -6.93 -53.72
C PHE A 150 30.66 -7.44 -55.14
N ALA A 151 29.39 -7.71 -55.47
CA ALA A 151 29.00 -8.09 -56.83
C ALA A 151 29.26 -6.97 -57.85
N ASP A 152 29.00 -5.71 -57.50
CA ASP A 152 29.29 -4.56 -58.37
C ASP A 152 30.80 -4.38 -58.61
N VAL A 153 31.62 -4.55 -57.56
CA VAL A 153 33.09 -4.52 -57.68
C VAL A 153 33.57 -5.61 -58.63
N GLU A 154 33.06 -6.84 -58.52
CA GLU A 154 33.44 -7.91 -59.43
C GLU A 154 32.94 -7.68 -60.86
N ARG A 155 31.74 -7.11 -61.05
CA ARG A 155 31.25 -6.70 -62.38
C ARG A 155 32.18 -5.68 -63.03
N ILE A 156 32.55 -4.61 -62.31
CA ILE A 156 33.46 -3.56 -62.81
C ILE A 156 34.83 -4.16 -63.14
N ARG A 157 35.35 -5.06 -62.29
CA ARG A 157 36.61 -5.77 -62.58
C ARG A 157 36.52 -6.61 -63.85
N GLN A 158 35.38 -7.28 -64.10
CA GLN A 158 35.16 -8.05 -65.32
C GLN A 158 35.04 -7.16 -66.56
N GLU A 159 34.36 -6.02 -66.47
CA GLU A 159 34.27 -5.03 -67.54
C GLU A 159 35.65 -4.49 -67.90
N LYS A 160 36.42 -4.04 -66.89
CA LYS A 160 37.81 -3.62 -67.08
C LYS A 160 38.66 -4.69 -67.78
N ARG A 161 38.53 -5.96 -67.36
CA ARG A 161 39.25 -7.08 -68.01
C ARG A 161 38.82 -7.28 -69.47
N ARG A 162 37.54 -7.13 -69.79
CA ARG A 162 37.03 -7.23 -71.17
C ARG A 162 37.58 -6.11 -72.04
N GLU A 163 37.57 -4.88 -71.56
CA GLU A 163 38.10 -3.73 -72.29
C GLU A 163 39.61 -3.86 -72.53
N LEU A 164 40.39 -4.28 -71.54
CA LEU A 164 41.82 -4.52 -71.70
C LEU A 164 42.10 -5.58 -72.78
N LYS A 165 41.37 -6.69 -72.80
CA LYS A 165 41.48 -7.71 -73.87
C LYS A 165 41.13 -7.14 -75.24
N ASN A 166 40.06 -6.35 -75.34
CA ASN A 166 39.67 -5.73 -76.60
C ASN A 166 40.78 -4.79 -77.13
N LEU A 167 41.44 -4.04 -76.23
CA LEU A 167 42.57 -3.18 -76.58
C LEU A 167 43.81 -4.01 -77.00
N GLU A 168 44.13 -5.09 -76.29
CA GLU A 168 45.23 -6.01 -76.64
C GLU A 168 45.02 -6.63 -78.04
N GLU A 169 43.79 -7.07 -78.33
CA GLU A 169 43.42 -7.57 -79.66
C GLU A 169 43.52 -6.49 -80.73
N PHE A 170 43.07 -5.26 -80.44
CA PHE A 170 43.17 -4.14 -81.37
C PHE A 170 44.62 -3.78 -81.69
N ILE A 171 45.48 -3.70 -80.67
CA ILE A 171 46.92 -3.47 -80.84
C ILE A 171 47.54 -4.59 -81.70
N SER A 172 47.20 -5.85 -81.42
CA SER A 172 47.68 -7.00 -82.21
C SER A 172 47.25 -6.92 -83.68
N ARG A 173 46.02 -6.46 -83.95
CA ARG A 173 45.54 -6.22 -85.33
C ARG A 173 46.31 -5.09 -86.01
N LEU A 174 46.59 -3.99 -85.32
CA LEU A 174 47.40 -2.90 -85.88
C LEU A 174 48.83 -3.36 -86.15
N GLN A 175 49.45 -4.09 -85.22
CA GLN A 175 50.79 -4.64 -85.41
C GLN A 175 50.87 -5.57 -86.62
N THR A 176 49.88 -6.46 -86.81
CA THR A 176 49.85 -7.34 -87.99
C THR A 176 49.65 -6.58 -89.30
N LEU A 177 48.83 -5.52 -89.31
CA LEU A 177 48.68 -4.63 -90.47
C LEU A 177 49.97 -3.88 -90.80
N VAL A 178 50.60 -3.26 -89.81
CA VAL A 178 51.88 -2.54 -90.00
C VAL A 178 52.96 -3.50 -90.48
N ASN A 179 53.08 -4.68 -89.89
CA ASN A 179 54.05 -5.68 -90.34
C ASN A 179 53.79 -6.14 -91.78
N ARG A 180 52.52 -6.25 -92.19
CA ARG A 180 52.16 -6.56 -93.58
C ARG A 180 52.60 -5.44 -94.53
N GLU A 181 52.32 -4.17 -94.20
CA GLU A 181 52.73 -3.01 -95.02
C GLU A 181 54.26 -2.86 -95.10
N MET A 182 54.97 -3.14 -94.00
CA MET A 182 56.44 -3.15 -94.04
C MET A 182 56.97 -4.25 -94.97
N GLN A 183 56.40 -5.45 -94.93
CA GLN A 183 56.81 -6.56 -95.80
C GLN A 183 56.50 -6.31 -97.27
N SER A 184 55.41 -5.61 -97.62
CA SER A 184 55.14 -5.23 -99.01
C SER A 184 56.16 -4.21 -99.51
N MET A 185 56.48 -3.18 -98.72
CA MET A 185 57.52 -2.19 -99.06
C MET A 185 58.91 -2.83 -99.22
N GLU A 186 59.29 -3.77 -98.34
CA GLU A 186 60.55 -4.51 -98.48
C GLU A 186 60.60 -5.29 -99.80
N ARG A 187 59.51 -5.96 -100.18
CA ARG A 187 59.43 -6.70 -101.47
C ARG A 187 59.53 -5.78 -102.68
N GLU A 188 58.86 -4.62 -102.67
CA GLU A 188 58.93 -3.63 -103.75
C GLU A 188 60.33 -3.03 -103.89
N SER A 189 61.03 -2.81 -102.77
CA SER A 189 62.42 -2.34 -102.78
C SER A 189 63.40 -3.38 -103.36
N LEU A 190 63.18 -4.67 -103.08
CA LEU A 190 63.98 -5.77 -103.60
C LEU A 190 63.71 -6.07 -105.08
N SER A 191 62.53 -5.72 -105.61
CA SER A 191 62.21 -5.88 -107.04
C SER A 191 62.69 -4.71 -107.91
N SER A 192 63.14 -3.61 -107.29
CA SER A 192 63.55 -2.37 -107.96
C SER A 192 65.08 -2.19 -108.04
N GLN A 193 65.85 -3.15 -107.50
CA GLN A 193 67.32 -3.27 -107.64
C GLN A 193 67.66 -4.37 -108.66
#